data_AF-A0A0X3VGI8-F1
#
_entry.id   AF-A0A0X3VGI8-F1
#
_cell.length_a   1.000
_cell.length_b   1.000
_cell.length_c   1.000
_cell.angle_alpha   90.00
_cell.angle_beta   90.00
_cell.angle_gamma   90.00
#
_symmetry.space_group_name_H-M   'P 1'
#
loop_
_entity.id
_entity.type
_entity.pdbx_description
1 polymer ?
#
loop_
_entity_poly.entity_id
_entity_poly.type
_entity_poly.pdbx_seq_one_letter_code
_entity_poly.pdbx_strand_id
1 'polypeptide(L)'
;MSGAVYRRAWDEARKAVLEAHEIDSPLGRRVSDLRDARIATWLSGYRSALDVFKVAERVGVSAPSLARRFPHCFQASGEVSNDLIEAALAVTDLDCEAKPAALNP
;
A
#
# COMPACT_ATOMS: atom_id res chain seq x y z
N MET A 1 -22.81 -12.06 20.63
CA MET A 1 -23.71 -11.29 19.73
C MET A 1 -23.70 -11.94 18.37
N SER A 2 -24.88 -12.17 17.76
CA SER A 2 -24.97 -12.75 16.42
C SER A 2 -24.52 -11.74 15.34
N GLY A 3 -23.95 -12.23 14.23
CA GLY A 3 -23.58 -11.40 13.09
C GLY A 3 -24.75 -10.60 12.49
N ALA A 4 -26.00 -11.04 12.71
CA ALA A 4 -27.19 -10.30 12.31
C ALA A 4 -27.37 -8.99 13.10
N VAL A 5 -27.04 -8.99 14.40
CA VAL A 5 -27.14 -7.80 15.26
C VAL A 5 -26.13 -6.75 14.82
N TYR A 6 -24.90 -7.16 14.51
CA TYR A 6 -23.86 -6.27 13.99
C TYR A 6 -24.24 -5.63 12.65
N ARG A 7 -24.80 -6.41 11.71
CA ARG A 7 -25.24 -5.85 10.42
C ARG A 7 -26.34 -4.83 10.58
N ARG A 8 -27.34 -5.11 11.43
CA ARG A 8 -28.41 -4.15 11.70
C ARG A 8 -27.88 -2.86 12.32
N ALA A 9 -27.03 -2.95 13.33
CA ALA A 9 -26.42 -1.77 13.95
C ALA A 9 -25.60 -0.96 12.93
N TRP A 10 -24.92 -1.64 12.01
CA TRP A 10 -24.18 -0.99 10.93
C TRP A 10 -25.09 -0.27 9.94
N ASP A 11 -26.19 -0.89 9.53
CA ASP A 11 -27.16 -0.28 8.61
C ASP A 11 -27.80 0.98 9.21
N GLU A 12 -28.11 0.97 10.52
CA GLU A 12 -28.59 2.16 11.22
C GLU A 12 -27.52 3.26 11.29
N ALA A 13 -26.26 2.90 11.59
CA ALA A 13 -25.17 3.86 11.61
C ALA A 13 -24.94 4.52 10.23
N ARG A 14 -25.05 3.74 9.14
CA ARG A 14 -24.98 4.26 7.77
C ARG A 14 -26.06 5.31 7.52
N LYS A 15 -27.32 4.99 7.83
CA LYS A 15 -28.46 5.89 7.62
C LYS A 15 -28.37 7.18 8.44
N ALA A 16 -27.66 7.14 9.57
CA ALA A 16 -27.50 8.30 10.45
C ALA A 16 -26.44 9.29 9.97
N VAL A 17 -25.50 8.89 9.10
CA VAL A 17 -24.33 9.69 8.72
C VAL A 17 -24.25 9.96 7.22
N LEU A 18 -24.73 9.04 6.38
CA LEU A 18 -24.62 9.13 4.93
C LEU A 18 -25.87 9.78 4.32
N GLU A 19 -25.65 10.52 3.23
CA GLU A 19 -26.72 11.07 2.41
C GLU A 19 -27.45 9.96 1.63
N ALA A 20 -28.69 10.23 1.20
CA ALA A 20 -29.52 9.22 0.51
C ALA A 20 -28.82 8.57 -0.71
N HIS A 21 -28.14 9.38 -1.52
CA HIS A 21 -27.40 8.90 -2.69
C HIS A 21 -26.14 8.08 -2.32
N GLU A 22 -25.55 8.33 -1.15
CA GLU A 22 -24.39 7.58 -0.64
C GLU A 22 -24.82 6.24 -0.05
N ILE A 23 -25.99 6.18 0.60
CA ILE A 23 -26.57 4.94 1.13
C ILE A 23 -26.85 3.95 0.01
N ASP A 24 -27.37 4.44 -1.13
CA ASP A 24 -27.64 3.65 -2.33
C ASP A 24 -26.36 3.23 -3.07
N SER A 25 -25.24 3.87 -2.76
CA SER A 25 -23.94 3.52 -3.32
C SER A 25 -23.28 2.31 -2.62
N PRO A 26 -22.26 1.70 -3.24
CA PRO A 26 -21.45 0.67 -2.60
C PRO A 26 -20.64 1.14 -1.37
N LEU A 27 -20.55 2.45 -1.11
CA LEU A 27 -19.73 3.03 -0.05
C LEU A 27 -20.09 2.42 1.30
N GLY A 28 -19.17 1.72 1.96
CA GLY A 28 -19.34 1.20 3.33
C GLY A 28 -20.39 0.09 3.49
N ARG A 29 -20.79 -0.58 2.40
CA ARG A 29 -21.92 -1.54 2.38
C ARG A 29 -21.75 -2.66 3.39
N ARG A 30 -20.51 -3.07 3.66
CA ARG A 30 -20.18 -4.11 4.64
C ARG A 30 -19.46 -3.48 5.83
N VAL A 31 -19.64 -4.08 7.00
CA VAL A 31 -18.88 -3.74 8.21
C VAL A 31 -17.36 -3.84 7.97
N SER A 32 -16.93 -4.79 7.14
CA SER A 32 -15.53 -4.97 6.75
C SER A 32 -14.94 -3.78 5.99
N ASP A 33 -15.78 -2.96 5.35
CA ASP A 33 -15.30 -1.84 4.54
C ASP A 33 -14.67 -0.75 5.40
N LEU A 34 -15.07 -0.63 6.68
CA LEU A 34 -14.37 0.23 7.65
C LEU A 34 -12.94 -0.22 7.89
N ARG A 35 -12.73 -1.54 8.01
CA ARG A 35 -11.39 -2.10 8.19
C ARG A 35 -10.56 -1.85 6.95
N ASP A 36 -11.12 -2.11 5.77
CA ASP A 36 -10.44 -1.89 4.50
C ASP A 36 -10.10 -0.40 4.29
N ALA A 37 -11.01 0.53 4.62
CA ALA A 37 -10.76 1.97 4.57
C ALA A 37 -9.65 2.41 5.54
N ARG A 38 -9.63 1.86 6.75
CA ARG A 38 -8.57 2.14 7.74
C ARG A 38 -7.21 1.64 7.26
N ILE A 39 -7.16 0.45 6.67
CA ILE A 39 -5.93 -0.12 6.09
C ILE A 39 -5.44 0.76 4.94
N ALA A 40 -6.33 1.13 4.00
CA ALA A 40 -5.99 2.00 2.89
C ALA A 40 -5.44 3.36 3.36
N THR A 41 -6.00 3.93 4.44
CA THR A 41 -5.51 5.17 5.06
C THR A 41 -4.11 5.01 5.68
N TRP A 42 -3.80 3.86 6.29
CA TRP A 42 -2.45 3.62 6.78
C TRP A 42 -1.44 3.45 5.65
N LEU A 43 -1.86 2.86 4.53
CA LEU A 43 -1.01 2.66 3.37
C LEU A 43 -0.81 3.92 2.54
N SER A 44 -1.79 4.80 2.42
CA SER A 44 -1.62 6.03 1.63
C SER A 44 -0.46 6.92 2.12
N GLY A 45 -0.07 6.79 3.39
CA GLY A 45 1.07 7.49 3.99
C GLY A 45 2.34 6.65 4.13
N TYR A 46 2.43 5.44 3.56
CA TYR A 46 3.64 4.63 3.71
C TYR A 46 4.82 5.33 3.02
N ARG A 47 6.00 5.28 3.64
CA ARG A 47 7.23 5.90 3.11
C ARG A 47 8.29 4.85 2.81
N SER A 48 8.22 3.72 3.50
CA SER A 48 9.16 2.62 3.40
C SER A 48 8.42 1.28 3.31
N ALA A 49 9.10 0.25 2.81
CA ALA A 49 8.57 -1.12 2.86
C ALA A 49 8.31 -1.58 4.31
N LEU A 50 9.11 -1.11 5.28
CA LEU A 50 8.93 -1.43 6.70
C LEU A 50 7.57 -0.96 7.23
N ASP A 51 7.05 0.18 6.77
CA ASP A 51 5.73 0.66 7.15
C ASP A 51 4.63 -0.31 6.70
N VAL A 52 4.77 -0.86 5.49
CA VAL A 52 3.87 -1.86 4.93
C VAL A 52 3.89 -3.14 5.76
N PHE A 53 5.07 -3.59 6.19
CA PHE A 53 5.21 -4.76 7.08
C PHE A 53 4.56 -4.52 8.45
N LYS A 54 4.75 -3.35 9.07
CA LYS A 54 4.10 -2.99 10.34
C LYS A 54 2.57 -2.97 10.22
N VAL A 55 2.04 -2.47 9.10
CA VAL A 55 0.60 -2.51 8.82
C VAL A 55 0.13 -3.95 8.66
N ALA A 56 0.88 -4.78 7.93
CA ALA A 56 0.55 -6.19 7.72
C ALA A 56 0.51 -6.98 9.05
N GLU A 57 1.51 -6.78 9.91
CA GLU A 57 1.56 -7.32 11.27
C GLU A 57 0.34 -6.89 12.09
N ARG A 58 0.04 -5.59 12.10
CA ARG A 58 -1.13 -5.05 12.82
C ARG A 58 -2.46 -5.62 12.33
N VAL A 59 -2.56 -5.95 11.05
CA VAL A 59 -3.76 -6.52 10.44
C VAL A 59 -3.80 -8.06 10.58
N GLY A 60 -2.67 -8.70 10.94
CA GLY A 60 -2.54 -10.15 11.03
C GLY A 60 -2.51 -10.85 9.67
N VAL A 61 -1.96 -10.20 8.65
CA VAL A 61 -1.82 -10.74 7.28
C VAL A 61 -0.39 -10.58 6.78
N SER A 62 -0.05 -11.26 5.68
CA SER A 62 1.25 -11.06 5.03
C SER A 62 1.29 -9.75 4.22
N ALA A 63 2.47 -9.14 4.11
CA ALA A 63 2.66 -7.96 3.27
C ALA A 63 2.31 -8.20 1.78
N PRO A 64 2.66 -9.35 1.16
CA PRO A 64 2.22 -9.66 -0.20
C PRO A 64 0.69 -9.78 -0.35
N SER A 65 -0.01 -10.35 0.63
CA SER A 65 -1.48 -10.39 0.63
C SER A 65 -2.09 -9.00 0.65
N LEU A 66 -1.47 -8.11 1.43
CA LEU A 66 -1.89 -6.72 1.58
C LEU A 66 -1.65 -5.91 0.29
N ALA A 67 -0.47 -6.07 -0.33
CA ALA A 67 -0.15 -5.47 -1.62
C ALA A 67 -1.11 -5.92 -2.74
N ARG A 68 -1.45 -7.22 -2.78
CA ARG A 68 -2.42 -7.76 -3.75
C ARG A 68 -3.82 -7.21 -3.55
N ARG A 69 -4.23 -6.95 -2.31
CA ARG A 69 -5.58 -6.44 -2.01
C ARG A 69 -5.70 -4.93 -2.20
N PHE A 70 -4.63 -4.18 -1.98
CA PHE A 70 -4.61 -2.72 -2.08
C PHE A 70 -3.61 -2.22 -3.14
N PRO A 71 -3.65 -2.72 -4.39
CA PRO A 71 -2.64 -2.38 -5.40
C PRO A 71 -2.61 -0.88 -5.71
N HIS A 72 -3.76 -0.20 -5.61
CA HIS A 72 -3.89 1.24 -5.80
C HIS A 72 -3.09 2.07 -4.78
N CYS A 73 -2.79 1.52 -3.59
CA CYS A 73 -1.95 2.21 -2.62
C CYS A 73 -0.46 2.20 -3.00
N PHE A 74 -0.04 1.27 -3.87
CA PHE A 74 1.37 1.05 -4.22
C PHE A 74 1.76 1.61 -5.59
N GLN A 75 0.88 2.38 -6.23
CA GLN A 75 1.22 2.96 -7.52
C GLN A 75 2.29 4.04 -7.31
N ALA A 76 3.48 3.79 -7.83
CA ALA A 76 4.52 4.80 -7.89
C ALA A 76 4.02 5.93 -8.80
N SER A 77 4.00 7.16 -8.28
CA SER A 77 3.61 8.35 -9.05
C SER A 77 4.61 8.72 -10.15
N GLY A 78 5.74 8.02 -10.23
CA GLY A 78 6.75 8.22 -11.26
C GLY A 78 6.93 6.95 -12.07
N GLU A 79 6.86 7.07 -13.39
CA GLU A 79 7.61 6.18 -14.24
C GLU A 79 9.06 6.23 -13.74
N VAL A 80 9.61 5.08 -13.31
CA VAL A 80 11.06 5.00 -13.17
C VAL A 80 11.58 5.16 -14.59
N SER A 81 12.07 6.35 -14.94
CA SER A 81 12.62 6.55 -16.27
C SER A 81 13.75 5.53 -16.45
N ASN A 82 13.67 4.73 -17.50
CA ASN A 82 14.77 3.82 -17.85
C ASN A 82 16.08 4.61 -17.93
N ASP A 83 16.05 5.89 -18.30
CA ASP A 83 17.22 6.77 -18.29
C ASP A 83 17.92 6.84 -16.91
N LEU A 84 17.16 6.83 -15.81
CA LEU A 84 17.73 6.83 -14.46
C LEU A 84 18.34 5.47 -14.11
N ILE A 85 17.77 4.38 -14.61
CA ILE A 85 18.31 3.03 -14.45
C ILE A 85 19.63 2.91 -15.23
N GLU A 86 19.63 3.32 -16.49
CA GLU A 86 20.83 3.31 -17.35
C GLU A 86 21.93 4.21 -16.79
N ALA A 87 21.59 5.41 -16.30
CA ALA A 87 22.56 6.30 -15.66
C ALA A 87 23.19 5.69 -14.40
N ALA A 88 22.41 5.01 -13.55
CA ALA A 88 22.93 4.33 -12.37
C ALA A 88 23.85 3.16 -12.74
N LEU A 89 23.48 2.38 -13.77
CA LEU A 89 24.29 1.27 -14.27
C LEU A 89 25.63 1.75 -14.83
N ALA A 90 25.62 2.84 -15.61
CA ALA A 90 26.83 3.43 -16.19
C ALA A 90 27.84 3.91 -15.13
N VAL A 91 27.38 4.38 -13.97
CA VAL A 91 28.29 4.77 -12.86
C VAL A 91 29.01 3.54 -12.28
N THR A 92 28.31 2.42 -12.11
CA THR A 92 28.91 1.17 -11.62
C THR A 92 29.93 0.56 -12.58
N ASP A 93 29.75 0.71 -13.89
CA ASP A 93 30.71 0.22 -14.88
C ASP A 93 32.04 0.99 -14.81
N LEU A 94 31.99 2.31 -14.61
CA LEU A 94 33.18 3.15 -14.43
C LEU A 94 33.96 2.78 -13.15
N ASP A 95 33.26 2.43 -12.08
CA ASP A 95 33.88 1.98 -10.82
C ASP A 95 34.51 0.58 -10.95
N CYS A 96 34.02 -0.25 -11.89
CA CYS A 96 34.55 -1.59 -12.15
C CYS A 96 35.82 -1.56 -13.04
N GLU A 97 35.93 -0.58 -13.95
CA GLU A 97 37.14 -0.37 -14.76
C GLU A 97 38.32 0.22 -13.95
N ALA A 98 38.06 0.84 -12.81
CA ALA A 98 39.08 1.36 -11.89
C ALA A 98 39.76 0.27 -11.04
N LYS A 99 40.19 -0.85 -11.65
CA LYS A 99 41.08 -1.82 -10.98
C LYS A 99 42.49 -1.24 -10.88
N PRO A 100 43.17 -1.25 -9.71
CA PRO A 100 44.45 -0.57 -9.56
C PRO A 100 45.50 -1.26 -10.44
N ALA A 101 46.08 -0.49 -11.36
CA ALA A 101 47.26 -0.90 -12.11
C ALA A 101 48.34 -1.31 -11.09
N ALA A 102 48.65 -2.60 -11.08
CA ALA A 102 49.62 -3.16 -10.15
C ALA A 102 50.96 -2.42 -10.30
N LEU A 103 51.40 -1.88 -9.16
CA LEU A 103 52.72 -1.33 -8.93
C LEU A 103 53.76 -2.42 -9.27
N ASN A 104 54.47 -2.27 -10.39
CA ASN A 104 55.58 -3.15 -10.73
C ASN A 104 56.85 -2.68 -9.99
N PRO A 105 57.63 -3.58 -9.35
CA PRO A 105 58.92 -3.26 -8.73
C PRO A 105 60.03 -3.00 -9.77
#